data_AF-A0A956HUG3-F1
#
_entry.id   AF-A0A956HUG3-F1
#
_cell.length_a   1.000
_cell.length_b   1.000
_cell.length_c   1.000
_cell.angle_alpha   90.00
_cell.angle_beta   90.00
_cell.angle_gamma   90.00
#
_symmetry.space_group_name_H-M   'P 1'
#
loop_
_entity.id
_entity.type
_entity.pdbx_description
1 polymer ?
#
loop_
_entity_poly.entity_id
_entity_poly.type
_entity_poly.pdbx_seq_one_letter_code
_entity_poly.pdbx_strand_id
1 'polypeptide(L)'
;MKKLSKPVEAALAKAIGKYGTRHWEPVMLAAGFERATGQHALRPIGPASELTAEQRALAERLLERPGALVGGFPIYVATWLRKQWLGLAPPGAMFETVKVKGKNVARIELLRERARAGDLDGMWKLIDPLPLAKRVEILATMALAPFDFYIIGLDAAMARTALETLKPQKRADTSVVDFALSLYKGRFHMGERPQGDHLNAALAQMLFGMAIEGGRLPERYEGLLRLGKKQWTDRALRAIVPERRGAALAAALDRVSFGKERPRVGTAFLVDHPYPELARATLGWVQKLNNPEPALERLRPVVKKHPELASILKLGAAPTAELRVDKRLSPVTLKALRPRLRLQLEKANQLYGGHKERAKEILERPRDAMVDERIVPSTLEYRCIAGAGGPLYDAWLYMGDSGTVFKLGTTLVVAEIVQGGIECKDPELRAQLRPVLRLSLGQRGRRATAKKTSAKKSSAKKSSAKKSSAKKSSAKKCKCSWRPILT
;
A
#
# COMPACT_ATOMS: atom_id res chain seq x y z
N MET A 1 -24.24 14.09 23.04
CA MET A 1 -23.18 13.08 23.29
C MET A 1 -22.72 13.18 24.73
N LYS A 2 -22.60 12.06 25.46
CA LYS A 2 -22.01 12.07 26.81
C LYS A 2 -20.54 12.48 26.74
N LYS A 3 -20.06 13.29 27.68
CA LYS A 3 -18.64 13.67 27.77
C LYS A 3 -17.82 12.44 28.20
N LEU A 4 -16.66 12.23 27.59
CA LEU A 4 -15.70 11.21 28.04
C LEU A 4 -15.01 11.72 29.32
N SER A 5 -14.48 10.81 30.16
CA SER A 5 -13.70 11.28 31.30
C SER A 5 -12.43 12.00 30.83
N LYS A 6 -11.92 12.92 31.68
CA LYS A 6 -10.68 13.67 31.40
C LYS A 6 -9.49 12.74 31.05
N PRO A 7 -9.27 11.59 31.73
CA PRO A 7 -8.23 10.64 31.34
C PRO A 7 -8.38 10.10 29.92
N VAL A 8 -9.60 9.74 29.51
CA VAL A 8 -9.86 9.23 28.15
C VAL A 8 -9.71 10.33 27.11
N GLU A 9 -10.17 11.55 27.38
CA GLU A 9 -9.99 12.69 26.47
C GLU A 9 -8.50 13.06 26.31
N ALA A 10 -7.73 13.04 27.38
CA ALA A 10 -6.29 13.27 27.33
C ALA A 10 -5.56 12.16 26.56
N ALA A 11 -5.91 10.89 26.80
CA ALA A 11 -5.37 9.76 26.06
C ALA A 11 -5.74 9.83 24.56
N LEU A 12 -6.98 10.20 24.26
CA LEU A 12 -7.48 10.39 22.89
C LEU A 12 -6.72 11.50 22.17
N ALA A 13 -6.58 12.68 22.79
CA ALA A 13 -5.83 13.80 22.22
C ALA A 13 -4.36 13.42 21.97
N LYS A 14 -3.73 12.71 22.91
CA LYS A 14 -2.36 12.21 22.79
C LYS A 14 -2.21 11.16 21.68
N ALA A 15 -3.15 10.22 21.58
CA ALA A 15 -3.17 9.21 20.52
C ALA A 15 -3.29 9.85 19.13
N ILE A 16 -4.14 10.86 19.01
CA ILE A 16 -4.36 11.61 17.76
C ILE A 16 -3.11 12.40 17.37
N GLY A 17 -2.53 13.15 18.32
CA GLY A 17 -1.41 14.04 18.03
C GLY A 17 -0.07 13.33 17.80
N LYS A 18 0.23 12.28 18.58
CA LYS A 18 1.58 11.70 18.62
C LYS A 18 1.79 10.50 17.70
N TYR A 19 0.75 9.71 17.44
CA TYR A 19 0.91 8.37 16.88
C TYR A 19 0.27 8.18 15.50
N GLY A 20 -0.42 9.21 14.98
CA GLY A 20 -1.43 9.00 13.94
C GLY A 20 -2.49 7.99 14.42
N THR A 21 -3.44 7.64 13.58
CA THR A 21 -4.61 6.79 13.92
C THR A 21 -4.28 5.34 14.34
N ARG A 22 -3.02 5.01 14.64
CA ARG A 22 -2.52 3.63 14.76
C ARG A 22 -2.41 3.06 16.18
N HIS A 23 -2.48 3.87 17.22
CA HIS A 23 -2.25 3.40 18.60
C HIS A 23 -3.35 3.87 19.56
N TRP A 24 -4.48 3.19 19.52
CA TRP A 24 -5.64 3.44 20.38
C TRP A 24 -5.63 2.68 21.70
N GLU A 25 -4.65 1.81 21.90
CA GLU A 25 -4.51 1.00 23.10
C GLU A 25 -4.49 1.81 24.40
N PRO A 26 -3.75 2.93 24.53
CA PRO A 26 -3.81 3.76 25.73
C PRO A 26 -5.20 4.36 25.97
N VAL A 27 -5.93 4.67 24.90
CA VAL A 27 -7.29 5.24 24.97
C VAL A 27 -8.28 4.19 25.47
N MET A 28 -8.14 2.95 24.99
CA MET A 28 -8.99 1.84 25.37
C MET A 28 -8.74 1.39 26.80
N LEU A 29 -7.47 1.32 27.22
CA LEU A 29 -7.10 1.08 28.61
C LEU A 29 -7.65 2.16 29.55
N ALA A 30 -7.54 3.44 29.14
CA ALA A 30 -8.09 4.55 29.91
C ALA A 30 -9.63 4.49 30.05
N ALA A 31 -10.33 3.92 29.07
CA ALA A 31 -11.77 3.69 29.11
C ALA A 31 -12.16 2.40 29.85
N GLY A 32 -11.20 1.72 30.47
CA GLY A 32 -11.45 0.50 31.25
C GLY A 32 -11.67 -0.75 30.40
N PHE A 33 -11.19 -0.81 29.16
CA PHE A 33 -11.10 -2.08 28.44
C PHE A 33 -9.90 -2.87 29.01
N GLU A 34 -10.16 -3.88 29.83
CA GLU A 34 -9.12 -4.68 30.48
C GLU A 34 -8.31 -5.53 29.48
N ARG A 35 -7.00 -5.67 29.74
CA ARG A 35 -6.16 -6.72 29.14
C ARG A 35 -6.30 -8.01 29.96
N ALA A 36 -6.44 -9.16 29.31
CA ALA A 36 -6.12 -10.41 29.98
C ALA A 36 -4.61 -10.41 30.25
N THR A 37 -4.20 -10.84 31.44
CA THR A 37 -2.84 -10.78 31.98
C THR A 37 -1.81 -11.71 31.28
N GLY A 38 -2.08 -12.15 30.05
CA GLY A 38 -1.17 -12.91 29.21
C GLY A 38 -0.67 -12.07 28.04
N GLN A 39 0.59 -12.26 27.65
CA GLN A 39 1.19 -11.61 26.48
C GLN A 39 0.27 -11.79 25.26
N HIS A 40 -0.34 -10.68 24.81
CA HIS A 40 -1.03 -10.53 23.52
C HIS A 40 -2.53 -10.93 23.40
N ALA A 41 -3.38 -10.78 24.42
CA ALA A 41 -4.84 -10.79 24.16
C ALA A 41 -5.59 -9.69 24.92
N LEU A 42 -6.11 -8.69 24.19
CA LEU A 42 -7.24 -7.89 24.68
C LEU A 42 -8.43 -8.84 24.84
N ARG A 43 -9.17 -8.77 25.96
CA ARG A 43 -10.45 -9.48 26.05
C ARG A 43 -11.33 -9.00 24.88
N PRO A 44 -12.07 -9.91 24.20
CA PRO A 44 -13.08 -9.50 23.25
C PRO A 44 -13.99 -8.49 23.94
N ILE A 45 -14.31 -7.39 23.28
CA ILE A 45 -15.21 -6.43 23.88
C ILE A 45 -16.58 -7.12 24.06
N GLY A 46 -17.11 -7.09 25.29
CA GLY A 46 -18.41 -7.68 25.63
C GLY A 46 -19.55 -7.08 24.79
N PRO A 47 -20.74 -7.72 24.71
CA PRO A 47 -21.89 -7.16 24.02
C PRO A 47 -22.23 -5.73 24.51
N ALA A 48 -22.91 -4.94 23.68
CA ALA A 48 -23.26 -3.55 24.00
C ALA A 48 -23.87 -3.38 25.40
N SER A 49 -24.71 -4.35 25.80
CA SER A 49 -25.40 -4.40 27.09
C SER A 49 -24.46 -4.45 28.28
N GLU A 50 -23.22 -4.91 28.09
CA GLU A 50 -22.20 -5.04 29.12
C GLU A 50 -21.21 -3.86 29.14
N LEU A 51 -21.31 -2.94 28.16
CA LEU A 51 -20.44 -1.77 28.12
C LEU A 51 -20.83 -0.75 29.18
N THR A 52 -19.84 -0.24 29.90
CA THR A 52 -20.02 0.96 30.71
C THR A 52 -20.40 2.16 29.82
N ALA A 53 -21.01 3.19 30.41
CA ALA A 53 -21.36 4.40 29.67
C ALA A 53 -20.15 5.04 28.97
N GLU A 54 -18.97 4.93 29.60
CA GLU A 54 -17.71 5.45 29.08
C GLU A 54 -17.13 4.59 27.94
N GLN A 55 -17.13 3.26 28.09
CA GLN A 55 -16.73 2.33 27.04
C GLN A 55 -17.62 2.48 25.79
N ARG A 56 -18.93 2.65 26.00
CA ARG A 56 -19.89 2.89 24.91
C ARG A 56 -19.61 4.22 24.21
N ALA A 57 -19.38 5.30 24.96
CA ALA A 57 -19.05 6.60 24.38
C ALA A 57 -17.73 6.58 23.59
N LEU A 58 -16.71 5.86 24.06
CA LEU A 58 -15.47 5.68 23.29
C LEU A 58 -15.70 4.86 22.03
N ALA A 59 -16.47 3.77 22.13
CA ALA A 59 -16.83 2.94 20.98
C ALA A 59 -17.62 3.72 19.91
N GLU A 60 -18.55 4.58 20.33
CA GLU A 60 -19.27 5.51 19.46
C GLU A 60 -18.32 6.47 18.74
N ARG A 61 -17.35 7.08 19.45
CA ARG A 61 -16.32 7.93 18.81
C ARG A 61 -15.42 7.16 17.85
N LEU A 62 -15.18 5.87 18.09
CA LEU A 62 -14.45 5.02 17.16
C LEU A 62 -15.25 4.78 15.86
N LEU A 63 -16.59 4.80 15.89
CA LEU A 63 -17.43 4.65 14.68
C LEU A 63 -17.17 5.74 13.64
N GLU A 64 -16.91 6.96 14.10
CA GLU A 64 -16.64 8.12 13.25
C GLU A 64 -15.30 8.02 12.53
N ARG A 65 -14.48 7.01 12.86
CA ARG A 65 -13.12 6.84 12.34
C ARG A 65 -12.96 5.49 11.67
N PRO A 66 -13.01 5.43 10.33
CA PRO A 66 -12.63 4.23 9.61
C PRO A 66 -11.14 3.90 9.86
N GLY A 67 -10.83 2.64 10.16
CA GLY A 67 -9.44 2.14 10.23
C GLY A 67 -8.64 2.45 11.50
N ALA A 68 -9.28 2.76 12.63
CA ALA A 68 -8.60 2.89 13.92
C ALA A 68 -7.96 1.55 14.35
N LEU A 69 -6.63 1.50 14.48
CA LEU A 69 -5.92 0.32 15.00
C LEU A 69 -5.85 0.38 16.53
N VAL A 70 -6.53 -0.54 17.20
CA VAL A 70 -6.45 -0.70 18.66
C VAL A 70 -5.46 -1.80 19.01
N GLY A 71 -4.22 -1.45 19.33
CA GLY A 71 -3.27 -2.30 20.07
C GLY A 71 -3.03 -3.70 19.52
N GLY A 72 -2.11 -3.86 18.57
CA GLY A 72 -1.64 -5.18 18.10
C GLY A 72 -2.68 -6.05 17.37
N PHE A 73 -3.97 -5.79 17.56
CA PHE A 73 -5.08 -6.39 16.87
C PHE A 73 -5.88 -5.29 16.19
N PRO A 74 -5.96 -5.29 14.86
CA PRO A 74 -6.83 -4.38 14.18
C PRO A 74 -8.29 -4.60 14.61
N ILE A 75 -8.93 -3.58 15.20
CA ILE A 75 -10.37 -3.41 15.01
C ILE A 75 -10.56 -2.94 13.56
N TYR A 76 -10.34 -3.84 12.60
CA TYR A 76 -10.74 -3.66 11.20
C TYR A 76 -12.24 -3.89 11.02
N VAL A 77 -13.02 -3.81 12.10
CA VAL A 77 -14.45 -4.01 12.02
C VAL A 77 -15.03 -2.82 11.27
N ALA A 78 -15.62 -3.12 10.10
CA ALA A 78 -16.32 -2.12 9.32
C ALA A 78 -17.34 -1.37 10.21
N THR A 79 -17.46 -0.06 10.03
CA THR A 79 -18.24 0.83 10.92
C THR A 79 -19.66 0.34 11.19
N TRP A 80 -20.30 -0.30 10.22
CA TRP A 80 -21.64 -0.88 10.39
C TRP A 80 -21.68 -2.05 11.39
N LEU A 81 -20.67 -2.92 11.42
CA LEU A 81 -20.64 -4.06 12.34
C LEU A 81 -20.40 -3.58 13.77
N ARG A 82 -19.60 -2.52 13.93
CA ARG A 82 -19.48 -1.81 15.21
C ARG A 82 -20.81 -1.16 15.63
N LYS A 83 -21.57 -0.56 14.69
CA LYS A 83 -22.93 -0.03 14.98
C LYS A 83 -23.89 -1.14 15.42
N GLN A 84 -23.90 -2.30 14.76
CA GLN A 84 -24.74 -3.44 15.16
C GLN A 84 -24.34 -3.99 16.53
N TRP A 85 -23.04 -4.18 16.76
CA TRP A 85 -22.53 -4.60 18.07
C TRP A 85 -22.90 -3.62 19.19
N LEU A 86 -22.97 -2.31 18.89
CA LEU A 86 -23.40 -1.28 19.83
C LEU A 86 -24.93 -1.15 19.98
N GLY A 87 -25.72 -1.92 19.23
CA GLY A 87 -27.18 -1.79 19.19
C GLY A 87 -27.69 -0.52 18.50
N LEU A 88 -26.82 0.18 17.75
CA LEU A 88 -27.14 1.41 17.01
C LEU A 88 -27.65 1.13 15.58
N ALA A 89 -27.61 -0.12 15.14
CA ALA A 89 -28.16 -0.58 13.89
C ALA A 89 -28.96 -1.87 14.14
N PRO A 90 -30.04 -2.13 13.38
CA PRO A 90 -30.85 -3.33 13.57
C PRO A 90 -29.99 -4.60 13.46
N PRO A 91 -30.25 -5.61 14.31
CA PRO A 91 -29.50 -6.85 14.31
C PRO A 91 -29.66 -7.56 12.97
N GLY A 92 -28.53 -7.83 12.30
CA GLY A 92 -28.51 -8.64 11.08
C GLY A 92 -28.61 -10.14 11.41
N ALA A 93 -28.63 -10.99 10.39
CA ALA A 93 -28.72 -12.44 10.56
C ALA A 93 -27.68 -13.01 11.54
N MET A 94 -26.48 -12.46 11.65
CA MET A 94 -25.48 -12.94 12.61
C MET A 94 -25.90 -12.73 14.09
N PHE A 95 -26.74 -11.75 14.38
CA PHE A 95 -27.12 -11.37 15.75
C PHE A 95 -28.49 -11.90 16.18
N GLU A 96 -29.21 -12.59 15.29
CA GLU A 96 -30.49 -13.22 15.62
C GLU A 96 -30.33 -14.27 16.72
N THR A 97 -31.31 -14.34 17.62
CA THR A 97 -31.38 -15.38 18.64
C THR A 97 -31.79 -16.71 18.03
N VAL A 98 -31.08 -17.78 18.39
CA VAL A 98 -31.43 -19.16 18.06
C VAL A 98 -31.65 -19.95 19.35
N LYS A 99 -32.63 -20.86 19.32
CA LYS A 99 -32.98 -21.68 20.49
C LYS A 99 -32.07 -22.91 20.53
N VAL A 100 -31.20 -22.99 21.53
CA VAL A 100 -30.30 -24.12 21.75
C VAL A 100 -30.59 -24.73 23.11
N LYS A 101 -31.03 -26.00 23.13
CA LYS A 101 -31.40 -26.72 24.36
C LYS A 101 -32.36 -25.91 25.25
N GLY A 102 -33.37 -25.29 24.64
CA GLY A 102 -34.38 -24.50 25.34
C GLY A 102 -33.98 -23.05 25.68
N LYS A 103 -32.70 -22.67 25.54
CA LYS A 103 -32.21 -21.31 25.82
C LYS A 103 -32.11 -20.49 24.53
N ASN A 104 -32.43 -19.20 24.60
CA ASN A 104 -32.21 -18.26 23.51
C ASN A 104 -30.76 -17.77 23.59
N VAL A 105 -29.98 -18.03 22.54
CA VAL A 105 -28.56 -17.65 22.45
C VAL A 105 -28.36 -16.86 21.17
N ALA A 106 -27.55 -15.79 21.20
CA ALA A 106 -27.27 -15.05 19.98
C ALA A 106 -26.43 -15.91 19.03
N ARG A 107 -26.80 -15.96 17.74
CA ARG A 107 -26.08 -16.78 16.75
C ARG A 107 -24.59 -16.44 16.69
N ILE A 108 -24.20 -15.18 16.88
CA ILE A 108 -22.81 -14.74 16.95
C ILE A 108 -22.01 -15.42 18.05
N GLU A 109 -22.61 -15.70 19.21
CA GLU A 109 -21.93 -16.34 20.35
C GLU A 109 -21.62 -17.78 20.02
N LEU A 110 -22.59 -18.49 19.43
CA LEU A 110 -22.39 -19.87 18.97
C LEU A 110 -21.36 -19.92 17.85
N LEU A 111 -21.40 -19.00 16.88
CA LEU A 111 -20.40 -18.96 15.80
C LEU A 111 -18.99 -18.71 16.35
N ARG A 112 -18.84 -17.83 17.35
CA ARG A 112 -17.54 -17.58 18.02
C ARG A 112 -17.06 -18.79 18.82
N GLU A 113 -17.95 -19.45 19.56
CA GLU A 113 -17.64 -20.67 20.32
C GLU A 113 -17.10 -21.75 19.39
N ARG A 114 -17.80 -22.00 18.27
CA ARG A 114 -17.41 -23.00 17.26
C ARG A 114 -16.12 -22.61 16.54
N ALA A 115 -15.95 -21.35 16.17
CA ALA A 115 -14.73 -20.85 15.55
C ALA A 115 -13.49 -21.05 16.44
N ARG A 116 -13.61 -20.75 17.74
CA ARG A 116 -12.52 -20.97 18.73
C ARG A 116 -12.18 -22.45 18.90
N ALA A 117 -13.18 -23.32 18.78
CA ALA A 117 -13.00 -24.76 18.84
C ALA A 117 -12.46 -25.36 17.52
N GLY A 118 -12.36 -24.58 16.43
CA GLY A 118 -12.07 -25.10 15.10
C GLY A 118 -13.19 -25.98 14.52
N ASP A 119 -14.41 -25.91 15.08
CA ASP A 119 -15.55 -26.75 14.70
C ASP A 119 -16.31 -26.15 13.51
N LEU A 120 -15.73 -26.30 12.31
CA LEU A 120 -16.32 -25.80 11.07
C LEU A 120 -17.71 -26.39 10.82
N ASP A 121 -17.90 -27.69 11.03
CA ASP A 121 -19.17 -28.36 10.78
C ASP A 121 -20.27 -27.83 11.71
N GLY A 122 -19.95 -27.57 12.97
CA GLY A 122 -20.83 -26.92 13.91
C GLY A 122 -21.19 -25.49 13.51
N MET A 123 -20.26 -24.74 12.89
CA MET A 123 -20.59 -23.44 12.28
C MET A 123 -21.56 -23.60 11.11
N TRP A 124 -21.33 -24.57 10.23
CA TRP A 124 -22.20 -24.79 9.07
C TRP A 124 -23.62 -25.18 9.46
N LYS A 125 -23.78 -26.00 10.51
CA LYS A 125 -25.11 -26.32 11.05
C LYS A 125 -25.89 -25.09 11.52
N LEU A 126 -25.21 -23.99 11.85
CA LEU A 126 -25.84 -22.71 12.23
C LEU A 126 -26.15 -21.81 11.03
N ILE A 127 -25.48 -22.02 9.89
CA ILE A 127 -25.55 -21.15 8.71
C ILE A 127 -26.37 -21.80 7.58
N ASP A 128 -26.09 -23.04 7.21
CA ASP A 128 -26.67 -23.75 6.06
C ASP A 128 -28.20 -23.76 6.01
N PRO A 129 -28.93 -23.94 7.13
CA PRO A 129 -30.39 -23.92 7.11
C PRO A 129 -31.00 -22.55 6.78
N LEU A 130 -30.21 -21.47 6.80
CA LEU A 130 -30.72 -20.13 6.61
C LEU A 130 -30.98 -19.82 5.13
N PRO A 131 -31.96 -18.93 4.84
CA PRO A 131 -32.12 -18.37 3.50
C PRO A 131 -30.79 -17.78 2.99
N LEU A 132 -30.53 -17.94 1.70
CA LEU A 132 -29.28 -17.54 1.05
C LEU A 132 -28.86 -16.10 1.37
N ALA A 133 -29.81 -15.15 1.38
CA ALA A 133 -29.53 -13.76 1.75
C ALA A 133 -28.94 -13.63 3.17
N LYS A 134 -29.45 -14.40 4.13
CA LYS A 134 -28.95 -14.43 5.51
C LYS A 134 -27.59 -15.13 5.60
N ARG A 135 -27.36 -16.18 4.83
CA ARG A 135 -26.05 -16.84 4.73
C ARG A 135 -24.99 -15.88 4.20
N VAL A 136 -25.28 -15.20 3.09
CA VAL A 136 -24.40 -14.16 2.51
C VAL A 136 -24.12 -13.06 3.52
N GLU A 137 -25.13 -12.56 4.22
CA GLU A 137 -24.96 -11.56 5.29
C GLU A 137 -24.01 -12.05 6.39
N ILE A 138 -24.20 -13.26 6.92
CA ILE A 138 -23.34 -13.81 7.96
C ILE A 138 -21.91 -13.93 7.46
N LEU A 139 -21.69 -14.50 6.28
CA LEU A 139 -20.35 -14.70 5.72
C LEU A 139 -19.64 -13.38 5.38
N ALA A 140 -20.39 -12.42 4.83
CA ALA A 140 -19.93 -11.04 4.63
C ALA A 140 -19.47 -10.40 5.96
N THR A 141 -20.23 -10.64 7.03
CA THR A 141 -19.91 -10.16 8.37
C THR A 141 -18.64 -10.81 8.91
N MET A 142 -18.52 -12.13 8.79
CA MET A 142 -17.34 -12.89 9.23
C MET A 142 -16.07 -12.44 8.49
N ALA A 143 -16.17 -12.22 7.17
CA ALA A 143 -15.06 -11.74 6.35
C ALA A 143 -14.60 -10.31 6.72
N LEU A 144 -15.48 -9.49 7.30
CA LEU A 144 -15.14 -8.16 7.84
C LEU A 144 -14.67 -8.18 9.29
N ALA A 145 -14.77 -9.32 9.96
CA ALA A 145 -14.37 -9.53 11.35
C ALA A 145 -13.38 -10.69 11.47
N PRO A 146 -12.26 -10.68 10.71
CA PRO A 146 -11.34 -11.82 10.64
C PRO A 146 -10.69 -12.19 11.98
N PHE A 147 -10.69 -11.28 12.96
CA PHE A 147 -10.17 -11.56 14.30
C PHE A 147 -11.19 -12.19 15.25
N ASP A 148 -12.49 -11.91 15.04
CA ASP A 148 -13.56 -12.59 15.77
C ASP A 148 -13.77 -14.02 15.27
N PHE A 149 -13.43 -14.24 14.01
CA PHE A 149 -13.68 -15.46 13.24
C PHE A 149 -12.42 -15.90 12.49
N TYR A 150 -11.30 -16.05 13.21
CA TYR A 150 -10.10 -16.65 12.63
C TYR A 150 -10.37 -18.11 12.30
N ILE A 151 -10.86 -18.34 11.08
CA ILE A 151 -11.40 -19.61 10.64
C ILE A 151 -10.62 -20.03 9.41
N ILE A 152 -9.77 -21.03 9.60
CA ILE A 152 -9.19 -21.81 8.50
C ILE A 152 -10.38 -22.46 7.78
N GLY A 153 -10.55 -22.23 6.48
CA GLY A 153 -11.66 -22.83 5.71
C GLY A 153 -12.91 -21.96 5.55
N LEU A 154 -13.00 -20.75 6.15
CA LEU A 154 -14.09 -19.79 5.88
C LEU A 154 -14.20 -19.46 4.39
N ASP A 155 -13.07 -19.56 3.74
CA ASP A 155 -12.87 -19.32 2.35
C ASP A 155 -13.53 -20.40 1.46
N ALA A 156 -13.21 -21.68 1.67
CA ALA A 156 -13.86 -22.81 0.97
C ALA A 156 -15.41 -22.76 1.11
N ALA A 157 -15.85 -22.27 2.25
CA ALA A 157 -17.23 -22.11 2.64
C ALA A 157 -17.99 -20.97 1.97
N MET A 158 -17.39 -19.78 1.89
CA MET A 158 -17.92 -18.69 1.07
C MET A 158 -17.94 -19.11 -0.40
N ALA A 159 -16.96 -19.90 -0.86
CA ALA A 159 -16.92 -20.41 -2.23
C ALA A 159 -18.13 -21.31 -2.50
N ARG A 160 -18.38 -22.27 -1.59
CA ARG A 160 -19.54 -23.16 -1.64
C ARG A 160 -20.86 -22.40 -1.64
N THR A 161 -21.07 -21.49 -0.69
CA THR A 161 -22.29 -20.68 -0.62
C THR A 161 -22.49 -19.90 -1.90
N ALA A 162 -21.41 -19.36 -2.45
CA ALA A 162 -21.46 -18.60 -3.66
C ALA A 162 -21.83 -19.44 -4.91
N LEU A 163 -21.29 -20.66 -5.01
CA LEU A 163 -21.66 -21.63 -6.04
C LEU A 163 -23.14 -22.05 -5.98
N GLU A 164 -23.72 -22.15 -4.77
CA GLU A 164 -25.14 -22.48 -4.59
C GLU A 164 -26.09 -21.36 -5.08
N THR A 165 -25.66 -20.10 -4.98
CA THR A 165 -26.37 -18.91 -5.51
C THR A 165 -26.51 -18.93 -7.03
N LEU A 166 -25.58 -19.56 -7.74
CA LEU A 166 -25.51 -19.58 -9.21
C LEU A 166 -26.39 -20.68 -9.82
N LYS A 167 -27.69 -20.77 -9.46
CA LYS A 167 -28.64 -21.83 -9.87
C LYS A 167 -28.51 -22.35 -11.34
N PRO A 168 -28.96 -23.59 -11.63
CA PRO A 168 -28.55 -24.40 -12.79
C PRO A 168 -28.71 -23.82 -14.20
N GLN A 169 -29.58 -22.82 -14.43
CA GLN A 169 -29.78 -22.25 -15.76
C GLN A 169 -28.57 -21.45 -16.29
N LYS A 170 -27.58 -21.14 -15.43
CA LYS A 170 -26.26 -20.62 -15.84
C LYS A 170 -25.10 -21.57 -15.52
N ARG A 171 -25.35 -22.85 -15.18
CA ARG A 171 -24.26 -23.85 -15.06
C ARG A 171 -23.56 -24.13 -16.39
N ALA A 172 -24.14 -23.73 -17.51
CA ALA A 172 -23.50 -23.73 -18.83
C ALA A 172 -22.46 -22.61 -18.99
N ASP A 173 -22.48 -21.58 -18.15
CA ASP A 173 -21.47 -20.54 -18.14
C ASP A 173 -20.35 -20.95 -17.17
N THR A 174 -19.59 -21.98 -17.58
CA THR A 174 -18.34 -22.44 -16.95
C THR A 174 -17.39 -21.27 -16.64
N SER A 175 -17.59 -20.12 -17.27
CA SER A 175 -16.84 -18.89 -17.04
C SER A 175 -16.81 -18.41 -15.60
N VAL A 176 -17.82 -18.63 -14.73
CA VAL A 176 -17.81 -18.15 -13.33
C VAL A 176 -17.00 -19.06 -12.40
N VAL A 177 -16.99 -20.37 -12.66
CA VAL A 177 -16.18 -21.35 -11.91
C VAL A 177 -14.74 -21.34 -12.42
N ASP A 178 -14.53 -21.30 -13.74
CA ASP A 178 -13.23 -21.01 -14.35
C ASP A 178 -12.73 -19.60 -13.99
N PHE A 179 -13.63 -18.65 -13.68
CA PHE A 179 -13.32 -17.33 -13.13
C PHE A 179 -12.79 -17.41 -11.71
N ALA A 180 -13.46 -18.11 -10.79
CA ALA A 180 -12.94 -18.33 -9.43
C ALA A 180 -11.59 -19.07 -9.45
N LEU A 181 -11.44 -20.06 -10.34
CA LEU A 181 -10.21 -20.83 -10.52
C LEU A 181 -9.12 -20.04 -11.29
N SER A 182 -9.45 -19.11 -12.18
CA SER A 182 -8.48 -18.24 -12.87
C SER A 182 -8.02 -17.07 -12.00
N LEU A 183 -8.83 -16.62 -11.02
CA LEU A 183 -8.40 -15.74 -9.95
C LEU A 183 -7.31 -16.41 -9.09
N TYR A 184 -7.41 -17.72 -8.91
CA TYR A 184 -6.38 -18.54 -8.24
C TYR A 184 -5.10 -18.70 -9.09
N LYS A 185 -5.23 -18.78 -10.42
CA LYS A 185 -4.11 -19.02 -11.36
C LYS A 185 -3.42 -17.76 -11.90
N GLY A 186 -4.04 -16.58 -11.81
CA GLY A 186 -3.50 -15.34 -12.36
C GLY A 186 -2.49 -14.64 -11.44
N ARG A 187 -1.35 -14.19 -11.99
CA ARG A 187 -0.43 -13.28 -11.28
C ARG A 187 -1.16 -11.99 -10.93
N PHE A 188 -1.34 -11.70 -9.64
CA PHE A 188 -1.84 -10.40 -9.18
C PHE A 188 -0.79 -9.32 -9.52
N HIS A 189 -1.23 -8.23 -10.15
CA HIS A 189 -0.34 -7.12 -10.44
C HIS A 189 -0.23 -6.20 -9.21
N MET A 190 0.99 -6.13 -8.69
CA MET A 190 1.59 -5.03 -7.91
C MET A 190 1.12 -4.84 -6.46
N GLY A 191 2.07 -5.02 -5.55
CA GLY A 191 1.99 -4.57 -4.17
C GLY A 191 1.23 -5.49 -3.23
N GLU A 192 0.43 -6.43 -3.73
CA GLU A 192 -0.29 -7.39 -2.89
C GLU A 192 0.56 -8.67 -2.68
N ARG A 193 1.47 -8.64 -1.73
CA ARG A 193 1.73 -9.86 -0.93
C ARG A 193 0.87 -9.79 0.32
N PRO A 194 -0.37 -10.28 0.29
CA PRO A 194 -1.21 -10.22 1.46
C PRO A 194 -0.65 -11.19 2.50
N GLN A 195 -0.44 -10.73 3.73
CA GLN A 195 -0.42 -11.62 4.89
C GLN A 195 -1.85 -12.05 5.24
N GLY A 196 -2.61 -12.51 4.23
CA GLY A 196 -3.99 -12.95 4.36
C GLY A 196 -4.40 -13.71 3.10
N ASP A 197 -5.10 -14.83 3.29
CA ASP A 197 -5.39 -15.78 2.22
C ASP A 197 -6.02 -15.12 0.98
N HIS A 198 -5.40 -15.40 -0.18
CA HIS A 198 -5.85 -14.99 -1.51
C HIS A 198 -7.33 -15.31 -1.78
N LEU A 199 -7.86 -16.31 -1.07
CA LEU A 199 -9.22 -16.77 -1.21
C LEU A 199 -10.22 -15.79 -0.58
N ASN A 200 -9.93 -15.16 0.57
CA ASN A 200 -10.80 -14.15 1.20
C ASN A 200 -11.05 -12.93 0.28
N ALA A 201 -10.06 -12.54 -0.51
CA ALA A 201 -10.18 -11.45 -1.49
C ALA A 201 -11.06 -11.86 -2.68
N ALA A 202 -10.85 -13.07 -3.22
CA ALA A 202 -11.66 -13.62 -4.30
C ALA A 202 -13.13 -13.81 -3.87
N LEU A 203 -13.36 -14.17 -2.61
CA LEU A 203 -14.68 -14.46 -2.06
C LEU A 203 -15.46 -13.23 -1.62
N ALA A 204 -14.79 -12.22 -1.09
CA ALA A 204 -15.40 -10.90 -0.95
C ALA A 204 -15.82 -10.35 -2.31
N GLN A 205 -15.00 -10.55 -3.36
CA GLN A 205 -15.36 -10.19 -4.73
C GLN A 205 -16.50 -11.05 -5.30
N MET A 206 -16.59 -12.34 -4.95
CA MET A 206 -17.68 -13.23 -5.34
C MET A 206 -18.99 -12.86 -4.63
N LEU A 207 -18.98 -12.60 -3.32
CA LEU A 207 -20.13 -12.08 -2.58
C LEU A 207 -20.61 -10.74 -3.15
N PHE A 208 -19.69 -9.85 -3.54
CA PHE A 208 -20.02 -8.65 -4.29
C PHE A 208 -20.67 -8.97 -5.65
N GLY A 209 -20.07 -9.88 -6.42
CA GLY A 209 -20.58 -10.34 -7.71
C GLY A 209 -22.00 -10.89 -7.62
N MET A 210 -22.34 -11.55 -6.52
CA MET A 210 -23.66 -12.15 -6.30
C MET A 210 -24.70 -11.16 -5.77
N ALA A 211 -24.29 -10.18 -4.96
CA ALA A 211 -25.15 -9.05 -4.62
C ALA A 211 -25.55 -8.25 -5.88
N ILE A 212 -24.71 -8.26 -6.92
CA ILE A 212 -24.90 -7.51 -8.18
C ILE A 212 -25.89 -8.17 -9.14
N GLU A 213 -26.04 -9.51 -9.14
CA GLU A 213 -27.02 -10.17 -10.03
C GLU A 213 -28.48 -10.00 -9.56
N GLY A 214 -28.72 -9.37 -8.40
CA GLY A 214 -30.07 -9.20 -7.83
C GLY A 214 -30.42 -7.83 -7.24
N GLY A 215 -29.55 -6.81 -7.29
CA GLY A 215 -29.91 -5.46 -6.81
C GLY A 215 -28.76 -4.55 -6.35
N ARG A 216 -29.13 -3.51 -5.59
CA ARG A 216 -28.21 -2.55 -4.96
C ARG A 216 -27.53 -3.18 -3.74
N LEU A 217 -26.23 -2.95 -3.57
CA LEU A 217 -25.53 -3.37 -2.36
C LEU A 217 -25.99 -2.50 -1.17
N PRO A 218 -26.48 -3.10 -0.06
CA PRO A 218 -26.74 -2.35 1.15
C PRO A 218 -25.49 -1.61 1.64
N GLU A 219 -25.66 -0.39 2.14
CA GLU A 219 -24.57 0.49 2.59
C GLU A 219 -23.57 -0.21 3.51
N ARG A 220 -24.10 -1.05 4.41
CA ARG A 220 -23.28 -1.81 5.36
C ARG A 220 -22.22 -2.68 4.67
N TYR A 221 -22.46 -3.20 3.47
CA TYR A 221 -21.49 -4.08 2.81
C TYR A 221 -20.45 -3.35 1.96
N GLU A 222 -20.50 -2.02 1.84
CA GLU A 222 -19.51 -1.27 1.04
C GLU A 222 -18.09 -1.39 1.60
N GLY A 223 -17.96 -1.62 2.91
CA GLY A 223 -16.69 -1.92 3.58
C GLY A 223 -16.01 -3.21 3.10
N LEU A 224 -16.73 -4.10 2.40
CA LEU A 224 -16.15 -5.30 1.79
C LEU A 224 -15.39 -5.01 0.49
N LEU A 225 -15.51 -3.80 -0.09
CA LEU A 225 -14.86 -3.48 -1.35
C LEU A 225 -13.34 -3.69 -1.22
N ARG A 226 -12.77 -4.50 -2.12
CA ARG A 226 -11.33 -4.71 -2.23
C ARG A 226 -10.84 -4.14 -3.56
N LEU A 227 -9.72 -3.43 -3.51
CA LEU A 227 -9.00 -3.00 -4.70
C LEU A 227 -8.22 -4.20 -5.20
N GLY A 228 -8.64 -4.79 -6.32
CA GLY A 228 -7.96 -5.94 -6.94
C GLY A 228 -7.70 -5.65 -8.41
N LYS A 229 -7.90 -6.65 -9.28
CA LYS A 229 -7.91 -6.35 -10.73
C LYS A 229 -9.04 -5.36 -11.02
N LYS A 230 -8.69 -4.27 -11.71
CA LYS A 230 -9.56 -3.13 -12.02
C LYS A 230 -10.97 -3.54 -12.47
N GLN A 231 -11.07 -4.41 -13.46
CA GLN A 231 -12.35 -4.88 -14.02
C GLN A 231 -13.33 -5.44 -12.96
N TRP A 232 -12.82 -6.03 -11.88
CA TRP A 232 -13.65 -6.59 -10.80
C TRP A 232 -14.07 -5.53 -9.80
N THR A 233 -13.15 -4.63 -9.45
CA THR A 233 -13.49 -3.46 -8.63
C THR A 233 -14.52 -2.59 -9.36
N ASP A 234 -14.41 -2.42 -10.68
CA ASP A 234 -15.39 -1.69 -11.49
C ASP A 234 -16.78 -2.35 -11.44
N ARG A 235 -16.84 -3.69 -11.53
CA ARG A 235 -18.10 -4.44 -11.37
C ARG A 235 -18.69 -4.23 -9.98
N ALA A 236 -17.86 -4.38 -8.94
CA ALA A 236 -18.26 -4.15 -7.55
C ALA A 236 -18.81 -2.74 -7.30
N LEU A 237 -18.19 -1.73 -7.91
CA LEU A 237 -18.62 -0.33 -7.80
C LEU A 237 -19.98 -0.06 -8.44
N ARG A 238 -20.34 -0.76 -9.51
CA ARG A 238 -21.69 -0.63 -10.12
C ARG A 238 -22.81 -1.02 -9.15
N ALA A 239 -22.54 -1.91 -8.19
CA ALA A 239 -23.47 -2.31 -7.14
C ALA A 239 -23.73 -1.20 -6.10
N ILE A 240 -22.75 -0.30 -5.95
CA ILE A 240 -22.75 0.80 -5.00
C ILE A 240 -23.43 1.99 -5.67
N VAL A 241 -24.33 2.65 -4.95
CA VAL A 241 -24.99 3.87 -5.44
C VAL A 241 -23.93 4.94 -5.77
N PRO A 242 -24.06 5.69 -6.88
CA PRO A 242 -23.00 6.55 -7.39
C PRO A 242 -22.36 7.47 -6.35
N GLU A 243 -23.17 8.04 -5.46
CA GLU A 243 -22.78 9.03 -4.45
C GLU A 243 -21.84 8.45 -3.38
N ARG A 244 -21.84 7.12 -3.19
CA ARG A 244 -21.04 6.43 -2.16
C ARG A 244 -19.78 5.74 -2.70
N ARG A 245 -19.61 5.68 -4.02
CA ARG A 245 -18.48 4.98 -4.67
C ARG A 245 -17.12 5.55 -4.27
N GLY A 246 -16.99 6.87 -4.19
CA GLY A 246 -15.75 7.55 -3.80
C GLY A 246 -15.30 7.16 -2.39
N ALA A 247 -16.21 7.20 -1.41
CA ALA A 247 -15.95 6.80 -0.04
C ALA A 247 -15.59 5.31 0.08
N ALA A 248 -16.30 4.43 -0.65
CA ALA A 248 -16.02 3.00 -0.67
C ALA A 248 -14.61 2.70 -1.21
N LEU A 249 -14.20 3.36 -2.31
CA LEU A 249 -12.85 3.23 -2.89
C LEU A 249 -11.76 3.77 -1.95
N ALA A 250 -11.99 4.92 -1.32
CA ALA A 250 -11.07 5.49 -0.34
C ALA A 250 -10.86 4.53 0.85
N ALA A 251 -11.95 3.96 1.39
CA ALA A 251 -11.88 2.98 2.46
C ALA A 251 -11.18 1.68 2.03
N ALA A 252 -11.40 1.24 0.77
CA ALA A 252 -10.70 0.09 0.21
C ALA A 252 -9.20 0.34 0.05
N LEU A 253 -8.80 1.56 -0.32
CA LEU A 253 -7.40 1.98 -0.41
C LEU A 253 -6.69 1.92 0.94
N ASP A 254 -7.35 2.34 2.01
CA ASP A 254 -6.80 2.28 3.37
C ASP A 254 -6.55 0.87 3.89
N ARG A 255 -7.14 -0.15 3.26
CA ARG A 255 -6.95 -1.56 3.59
C ARG A 255 -5.81 -2.23 2.81
N VAL A 256 -5.16 -1.53 1.86
CA VAL A 256 -4.00 -2.08 1.13
C VAL A 256 -2.82 -2.24 2.09
N SER A 257 -2.29 -3.46 2.22
CA SER A 257 -1.35 -3.85 3.28
C SER A 257 -0.06 -3.03 3.33
N PHE A 258 0.47 -2.64 2.17
CA PHE A 258 1.73 -1.90 2.09
C PHE A 258 1.46 -0.41 1.89
N GLY A 259 1.79 0.37 2.91
CA GLY A 259 1.62 1.83 2.87
C GLY A 259 2.28 2.49 1.66
N LYS A 260 3.43 1.96 1.20
CA LYS A 260 4.15 2.45 0.01
C LYS A 260 3.42 2.19 -1.32
N GLU A 261 2.54 1.19 -1.37
CA GLU A 261 1.77 0.83 -2.56
C GLU A 261 0.45 1.61 -2.67
N ARG A 262 -0.07 2.14 -1.54
CA ARG A 262 -1.33 2.92 -1.52
C ARG A 262 -1.32 4.09 -2.51
N PRO A 263 -0.29 4.96 -2.57
CA PRO A 263 -0.25 6.01 -3.58
C PRO A 263 -0.34 5.50 -5.02
N ARG A 264 0.30 4.36 -5.30
CA ARG A 264 0.32 3.74 -6.63
C ARG A 264 -1.06 3.20 -7.00
N VAL A 265 -1.68 2.44 -6.10
CA VAL A 265 -3.02 1.85 -6.30
C VAL A 265 -4.06 2.95 -6.43
N GLY A 266 -4.05 3.94 -5.53
CA GLY A 266 -4.96 5.09 -5.58
C GLY A 266 -4.86 5.86 -6.89
N THR A 267 -3.63 6.16 -7.33
CA THR A 267 -3.39 6.82 -8.63
C THR A 267 -3.95 6.01 -9.81
N ALA A 268 -3.75 4.69 -9.81
CA ALA A 268 -4.25 3.83 -10.88
C ALA A 268 -5.78 3.84 -10.96
N PHE A 269 -6.49 3.85 -9.82
CA PHE A 269 -7.95 3.92 -9.80
C PHE A 269 -8.48 5.31 -10.17
N LEU A 270 -7.80 6.39 -9.78
CA LEU A 270 -8.22 7.76 -10.13
C LEU A 270 -8.26 8.03 -11.64
N VAL A 271 -7.57 7.24 -12.46
CA VAL A 271 -7.63 7.35 -13.93
C VAL A 271 -9.04 7.12 -14.48
N ASP A 272 -9.82 6.25 -13.84
CA ASP A 272 -11.16 5.84 -14.31
C ASP A 272 -12.26 6.19 -13.31
N HIS A 273 -11.87 6.43 -12.05
CA HIS A 273 -12.76 6.73 -10.94
C HIS A 273 -12.29 8.03 -10.27
N PRO A 274 -12.47 9.21 -10.91
CA PRO A 274 -11.97 10.49 -10.44
C PRO A 274 -12.77 11.05 -9.26
N TYR A 275 -12.98 10.23 -8.22
CA TYR A 275 -13.76 10.63 -7.05
C TYR A 275 -12.92 11.52 -6.11
N PRO A 276 -13.46 12.67 -5.63
CA PRO A 276 -12.80 13.55 -4.67
C PRO A 276 -12.27 12.84 -3.41
N GLU A 277 -13.03 11.91 -2.84
CA GLU A 277 -12.67 11.16 -1.63
C GLU A 277 -11.44 10.29 -1.87
N LEU A 278 -11.39 9.60 -3.02
CA LEU A 278 -10.24 8.78 -3.41
C LEU A 278 -9.00 9.66 -3.65
N ALA A 279 -9.17 10.83 -4.25
CA ALA A 279 -8.07 11.77 -4.49
C ALA A 279 -7.46 12.28 -3.17
N ARG A 280 -8.31 12.68 -2.21
CA ARG A 280 -7.87 13.08 -0.85
C ARG A 280 -7.15 11.94 -0.13
N ALA A 281 -7.72 10.74 -0.16
CA ALA A 281 -7.10 9.56 0.46
C ALA A 281 -5.73 9.25 -0.17
N THR A 282 -5.65 9.27 -1.49
CA THR A 282 -4.40 9.05 -2.24
C THR A 282 -3.34 10.08 -1.89
N LEU A 283 -3.69 11.38 -1.90
CA LEU A 283 -2.77 12.46 -1.52
C LEU A 283 -2.29 12.32 -0.07
N GLY A 284 -3.19 11.98 0.86
CA GLY A 284 -2.84 11.74 2.25
C GLY A 284 -1.83 10.60 2.44
N TRP A 285 -1.82 9.59 1.55
CA TRP A 285 -0.79 8.56 1.51
C TRP A 285 0.51 9.01 0.83
N VAL A 286 0.42 9.82 -0.23
CA VAL A 286 1.59 10.42 -0.90
C VAL A 286 2.40 11.25 0.09
N GLN A 287 1.75 12.09 0.89
CA GLN A 287 2.39 12.98 1.87
C GLN A 287 3.11 12.23 3.00
N LYS A 288 2.79 10.95 3.22
CA LYS A 288 3.44 10.09 4.22
C LYS A 288 4.68 9.36 3.67
N LEU A 289 5.01 9.51 2.38
CA LEU A 289 6.21 8.91 1.79
C LEU A 289 7.45 9.74 2.16
N ASN A 290 8.59 9.07 2.40
CA ASN A 290 9.89 9.75 2.56
C ASN A 290 10.27 10.59 1.32
N ASN A 291 9.80 10.18 0.13
CA ASN A 291 10.00 10.88 -1.13
C ASN A 291 8.65 10.91 -1.89
N PRO A 292 7.82 11.95 -1.68
CA PRO A 292 6.49 12.05 -2.29
C PRO A 292 6.53 12.36 -3.80
N GLU A 293 7.62 12.96 -4.29
CA GLU A 293 7.71 13.47 -5.68
C GLU A 293 7.37 12.42 -6.75
N PRO A 294 7.92 11.19 -6.74
CA PRO A 294 7.60 10.22 -7.77
C PRO A 294 6.13 9.79 -7.78
N ALA A 295 5.40 9.99 -6.68
CA ALA A 295 3.97 9.72 -6.61
C ALA A 295 3.14 10.94 -7.03
N LEU A 296 3.58 12.16 -6.69
CA LEU A 296 2.98 13.41 -7.20
C LEU A 296 3.10 13.50 -8.72
N GLU A 297 4.26 13.15 -9.29
CA GLU A 297 4.46 13.10 -10.75
C GLU A 297 3.52 12.10 -11.43
N ARG A 298 3.21 10.97 -10.78
CA ARG A 298 2.23 10.00 -11.30
C ARG A 298 0.79 10.51 -11.25
N LEU A 299 0.48 11.47 -10.39
CA LEU A 299 -0.83 12.10 -10.29
C LEU A 299 -1.04 13.24 -11.30
N ARG A 300 0.03 13.84 -11.85
CA ARG A 300 -0.12 14.92 -12.86
C ARG A 300 -0.89 14.48 -14.11
N PRO A 301 -0.63 13.30 -14.73
CA PRO A 301 -1.44 12.81 -15.85
C PRO A 301 -2.91 12.59 -15.48
N VAL A 302 -3.20 12.22 -14.23
CA VAL A 302 -4.57 12.08 -13.72
C VAL A 302 -5.26 13.45 -13.70
N VAL A 303 -4.61 14.48 -13.16
CA VAL A 303 -5.15 15.86 -13.16
C VAL A 303 -5.34 16.39 -14.58
N LYS A 304 -4.42 16.07 -15.51
CA LYS A 304 -4.57 16.45 -16.92
C LYS A 304 -5.82 15.82 -17.55
N LYS A 305 -6.16 14.58 -17.19
CA LYS A 305 -7.35 13.87 -17.66
C LYS A 305 -8.63 14.34 -16.95
N HIS A 306 -8.51 14.70 -15.67
CA HIS A 306 -9.60 15.03 -14.74
C HIS A 306 -9.29 16.36 -14.01
N PRO A 307 -9.46 17.52 -14.68
CA PRO A 307 -9.06 18.83 -14.15
C PRO A 307 -9.74 19.21 -12.83
N GLU A 308 -10.94 18.69 -12.56
CA GLU A 308 -11.69 18.90 -11.31
C GLU A 308 -10.92 18.42 -10.07
N LEU A 309 -9.96 17.50 -10.23
CA LEU A 309 -9.12 17.01 -9.14
C LEU A 309 -7.92 17.93 -8.83
N ALA A 310 -7.63 18.94 -9.65
CA ALA A 310 -6.45 19.80 -9.50
C ALA A 310 -6.41 20.50 -8.13
N SER A 311 -7.55 21.06 -7.70
CA SER A 311 -7.68 21.77 -6.42
C SER A 311 -7.47 20.85 -5.21
N ILE A 312 -7.95 19.60 -5.31
CA ILE A 312 -7.83 18.58 -4.27
C ILE A 312 -6.39 18.09 -4.15
N LEU A 313 -5.77 17.77 -5.28
CA LEU A 313 -4.42 17.22 -5.32
C LEU A 313 -3.36 18.29 -5.08
N LYS A 314 -3.74 19.58 -5.10
CA LYS A 314 -2.83 20.74 -4.98
C LYS A 314 -1.66 20.66 -5.95
N LEU A 315 -1.86 19.98 -7.07
CA LEU A 315 -0.92 19.94 -8.17
C LEU A 315 -1.26 21.17 -9.00
N GLY A 316 -0.58 22.28 -8.70
CA GLY A 316 -0.64 23.48 -9.51
C GLY A 316 -0.33 23.15 -10.98
N ALA A 317 -0.68 24.09 -11.87
CA ALA A 317 -0.20 24.05 -13.25
C ALA A 317 1.29 23.70 -13.25
N ALA A 318 1.70 22.79 -14.13
CA ALA A 318 3.08 22.33 -14.22
C ALA A 318 4.04 23.54 -14.18
N PRO A 319 5.14 23.49 -13.41
CA PRO A 319 6.04 24.62 -13.27
C PRO A 319 6.43 25.16 -14.65
N THR A 320 6.17 26.44 -14.86
CA THR A 320 6.10 27.11 -16.17
C THR A 320 7.46 27.39 -16.82
N ALA A 321 8.57 26.89 -16.28
CA ALA A 321 9.86 26.90 -16.96
C ALA A 321 10.76 25.77 -16.46
N GLU A 322 11.17 24.88 -17.36
CA GLU A 322 12.13 23.83 -17.06
C GLU A 322 13.51 24.45 -16.80
N LEU A 323 14.11 24.13 -15.64
CA LEU A 323 15.50 24.50 -15.39
C LEU A 323 16.41 23.67 -16.32
N ARG A 324 17.49 24.29 -16.80
CA ARG A 324 18.52 23.65 -17.62
C ARG A 324 19.91 24.05 -17.18
N VAL A 325 20.90 23.22 -17.48
CA VAL A 325 22.31 23.58 -17.29
C VAL A 325 22.74 24.44 -18.48
N ASP A 326 23.01 25.72 -18.21
CA ASP A 326 23.44 26.70 -19.22
C ASP A 326 24.96 26.64 -19.45
N LYS A 327 25.72 26.53 -18.35
CA LYS A 327 27.18 26.45 -18.40
C LYS A 327 27.69 25.40 -17.43
N ARG A 328 28.75 24.69 -17.82
CA ARG A 328 29.47 23.73 -16.99
C ARG A 328 30.96 24.06 -16.97
N LEU A 329 31.59 24.01 -15.80
CA LEU A 329 33.05 24.09 -15.65
C LEU A 329 33.55 22.84 -14.94
N SER A 330 34.35 22.04 -15.65
CA SER A 330 35.08 20.88 -15.12
C SER A 330 36.23 20.55 -16.10
N PRO A 331 37.50 20.60 -15.69
CA PRO A 331 37.99 20.93 -14.36
C PRO A 331 37.77 22.41 -14.00
N VAL A 332 37.61 22.69 -12.71
CA VAL A 332 37.54 24.06 -12.19
C VAL A 332 38.96 24.57 -11.94
N THR A 333 39.28 25.76 -12.46
CA THR A 333 40.59 26.41 -12.26
C THR A 333 40.41 27.81 -11.68
N LEU A 334 41.40 28.29 -10.90
CA LEU A 334 41.32 29.60 -10.24
C LEU A 334 41.14 30.76 -11.22
N LYS A 335 41.75 30.66 -12.41
CA LYS A 335 41.62 31.64 -13.50
C LYS A 335 40.20 31.71 -14.07
N ALA A 336 39.48 30.58 -14.09
CA ALA A 336 38.10 30.52 -14.56
C ALA A 336 37.08 31.07 -13.55
N LEU A 337 37.48 31.28 -12.29
CA LEU A 337 36.59 31.75 -11.23
C LEU A 337 36.64 33.26 -11.06
N ARG A 338 35.50 33.90 -11.32
CA ARG A 338 35.22 35.28 -10.91
C ARG A 338 35.22 35.40 -9.38
N PRO A 339 35.47 36.58 -8.78
CA PRO A 339 35.52 36.77 -7.33
C PRO A 339 34.32 36.16 -6.57
N ARG A 340 33.09 36.34 -7.09
CA ARG A 340 31.88 35.74 -6.50
C ARG A 340 31.93 34.22 -6.43
N LEU A 341 32.35 33.57 -7.51
CA LEU A 341 32.40 32.10 -7.58
C LEU A 341 33.43 31.54 -6.60
N ARG A 342 34.51 32.29 -6.32
CA ARG A 342 35.47 31.95 -5.27
C ARG A 342 34.80 31.96 -3.90
N LEU A 343 34.07 33.02 -3.57
CA LEU A 343 33.32 33.12 -2.30
C LEU A 343 32.27 32.02 -2.13
N GLN A 344 31.57 31.64 -3.20
CA GLN A 344 30.62 30.53 -3.17
C GLN A 344 31.32 29.18 -2.92
N LEU A 345 32.45 28.93 -3.58
CA LEU A 345 33.25 27.70 -3.37
C LEU A 345 33.76 27.60 -1.92
N GLU A 346 34.27 28.71 -1.39
CA GLU A 346 34.71 28.80 0.01
C GLU A 346 33.56 28.52 0.98
N LYS A 347 32.37 29.07 0.70
CA LYS A 347 31.16 28.81 1.49
C LYS A 347 30.70 27.35 1.40
N ALA A 348 30.73 26.75 0.22
CA ALA A 348 30.39 25.35 0.02
C ALA A 348 31.36 24.42 0.78
N ASN A 349 32.66 24.73 0.78
CA ASN A 349 33.65 23.98 1.56
C ASN A 349 33.39 24.09 3.07
N GLN A 350 33.01 25.28 3.55
CA GLN A 350 32.63 25.49 4.94
C GLN A 350 31.38 24.69 5.33
N LEU A 351 30.38 24.59 4.46
CA LEU A 351 29.16 23.84 4.72
C LEU A 351 29.39 22.33 4.71
N TYR A 352 30.21 21.85 3.77
CA TYR A 352 30.49 20.42 3.63
C TYR A 352 31.36 19.87 4.76
N GLY A 353 32.47 20.55 5.07
CA GLY A 353 33.49 20.05 6.00
C GLY A 353 33.72 20.88 7.25
N GLY A 354 32.96 21.96 7.47
CA GLY A 354 33.21 22.90 8.56
C GLY A 354 34.47 23.76 8.41
N HIS A 355 35.28 23.56 7.35
CA HIS A 355 36.58 24.20 7.18
C HIS A 355 36.50 25.53 6.41
N LYS A 356 37.16 26.56 6.95
CA LYS A 356 37.34 27.86 6.30
C LYS A 356 38.66 27.87 5.53
N GLU A 357 38.61 27.56 4.25
CA GLU A 357 39.76 27.59 3.34
C GLU A 357 39.47 28.53 2.18
N ARG A 358 40.50 29.15 1.63
CA ARG A 358 40.35 30.02 0.45
C ARG A 358 40.21 29.18 -0.82
N ALA A 359 39.55 29.72 -1.85
CA ALA A 359 39.36 29.01 -3.12
C ALA A 359 40.67 28.54 -3.76
N LYS A 360 41.75 29.31 -3.58
CA LYS A 360 43.10 28.93 -4.04
C LYS A 360 43.60 27.67 -3.34
N GLU A 361 43.50 27.61 -2.01
CA GLU A 361 43.93 26.47 -1.19
C GLU A 361 43.11 25.21 -1.51
N ILE A 362 41.80 25.37 -1.70
CA ILE A 362 40.92 24.27 -2.10
C ILE A 362 41.38 23.68 -3.44
N LEU A 363 41.63 24.52 -4.45
CA LEU A 363 41.97 24.10 -5.82
C LEU A 363 43.42 23.60 -5.99
N GLU A 364 44.35 24.04 -5.15
CA GLU A 364 45.77 23.60 -5.18
C GLU A 364 46.00 22.29 -4.42
N ARG A 365 44.98 21.74 -3.75
CA ARG A 365 45.09 20.49 -2.99
C ARG A 365 45.52 19.32 -3.88
N PRO A 366 46.44 18.44 -3.40
CA PRO A 366 46.82 17.23 -4.11
C PRO A 366 45.61 16.38 -4.46
N ARG A 367 45.63 15.82 -5.67
CA ARG A 367 44.49 15.10 -6.26
C ARG A 367 44.07 13.86 -5.45
N ASP A 368 45.03 13.26 -4.77
CA ASP A 368 44.91 11.99 -4.03
C ASP A 368 44.95 12.18 -2.50
N ALA A 369 44.89 13.43 -2.02
CA ALA A 369 44.77 13.69 -0.60
C ALA A 369 43.37 13.26 -0.13
N MET A 370 43.29 12.03 0.37
CA MET A 370 42.15 11.51 1.14
C MET A 370 42.11 12.26 2.47
N VAL A 371 41.58 13.48 2.44
CA VAL A 371 41.30 14.25 3.66
C VAL A 371 39.82 14.09 3.92
N ASP A 372 39.49 13.47 5.05
CA ASP A 372 38.11 13.30 5.48
C ASP A 372 37.39 14.66 5.45
N GLU A 373 36.18 14.65 4.87
CA GLU A 373 35.24 15.76 4.86
C GLU A 373 35.70 17.05 4.14
N ARG A 374 36.58 16.96 3.13
CA ARG A 374 36.94 18.13 2.30
C ARG A 374 36.57 18.00 0.82
N ILE A 375 36.33 19.14 0.16
CA ILE A 375 36.09 19.18 -1.28
C ILE A 375 37.37 18.79 -2.03
N VAL A 376 37.34 17.71 -2.81
CA VAL A 376 38.48 17.29 -3.63
C VAL A 376 38.39 17.90 -5.04
N PRO A 377 39.40 18.67 -5.51
CA PRO A 377 39.37 19.35 -6.82
C PRO A 377 39.08 18.45 -8.01
N SER A 378 39.49 17.17 -7.95
CA SER A 378 39.27 16.19 -9.02
C SER A 378 37.80 15.84 -9.25
N THR A 379 36.95 16.04 -8.24
CA THR A 379 35.50 15.78 -8.29
C THR A 379 34.68 17.06 -8.37
N LEU A 380 35.33 18.23 -8.27
CA LEU A 380 34.68 19.52 -8.26
C LEU A 380 34.16 19.89 -9.65
N GLU A 381 32.90 20.31 -9.69
CA GLU A 381 32.21 20.78 -10.88
C GLU A 381 31.34 21.98 -10.53
N TYR A 382 31.37 22.99 -11.40
CA TYR A 382 30.45 24.12 -11.33
C TYR A 382 29.42 24.03 -12.47
N ARG A 383 28.15 24.32 -12.15
CA ARG A 383 27.05 24.46 -13.10
C ARG A 383 26.36 25.82 -12.93
N CYS A 384 26.17 26.55 -14.02
CA CYS A 384 25.19 27.63 -14.11
C CYS A 384 23.85 27.03 -14.52
N ILE A 385 22.80 27.26 -13.72
CA ILE A 385 21.45 26.74 -13.97
C ILE A 385 20.57 27.90 -14.42
N ALA A 386 19.95 27.77 -15.59
CA ALA A 386 19.08 28.77 -16.18
C ALA A 386 17.62 28.29 -16.21
N GLY A 387 16.68 29.23 -16.10
CA GLY A 387 15.28 29.03 -16.45
C GLY A 387 14.95 29.67 -17.81
N ALA A 388 13.66 29.94 -18.07
CA ALA A 388 13.20 30.55 -19.32
C ALA A 388 13.80 31.95 -19.57
N GLY A 389 13.98 32.76 -18.51
CA GLY A 389 14.52 34.12 -18.59
C GLY A 389 16.04 34.23 -18.51
N GLY A 390 16.79 33.12 -18.53
CA GLY A 390 18.24 33.10 -18.39
C GLY A 390 18.74 32.51 -17.07
N PRO A 391 20.01 32.75 -16.69
CA PRO A 391 20.64 32.21 -15.48
C PRO A 391 19.87 32.57 -14.20
N LEU A 392 19.69 31.60 -13.30
CA LEU A 392 18.97 31.75 -12.02
C LEU A 392 19.77 31.25 -10.81
N TYR A 393 20.61 30.22 -10.98
CA TYR A 393 21.37 29.62 -9.88
C TYR A 393 22.80 29.24 -10.28
N ASP A 394 23.67 29.20 -9.27
CA ASP A 394 25.01 28.65 -9.34
C ASP A 394 25.05 27.36 -8.51
N ALA A 395 25.49 26.23 -9.05
CA ALA A 395 25.60 24.98 -8.32
C ALA A 395 27.03 24.45 -8.31
N TRP A 396 27.51 24.12 -7.12
CA TRP A 396 28.79 23.46 -6.87
C TRP A 396 28.54 22.01 -6.53
N LEU A 397 29.11 21.10 -7.32
CA LEU A 397 28.99 19.65 -7.14
C LEU A 397 30.37 19.09 -6.80
N TYR A 398 30.43 18.21 -5.80
CA TYR A 398 31.68 17.62 -5.31
C TYR A 398 31.42 16.24 -4.73
N MET A 399 32.48 15.42 -4.65
CA MET A 399 32.44 14.04 -4.10
C MET A 399 31.45 13.10 -4.78
N GLY A 400 30.94 13.48 -5.97
CA GLY A 400 30.06 12.66 -6.79
C GLY A 400 28.60 12.61 -6.32
N ASP A 401 28.31 12.77 -5.04
CA ASP A 401 26.97 12.70 -4.45
C ASP A 401 26.56 13.94 -3.64
N SER A 402 27.44 14.96 -3.56
CA SER A 402 27.29 16.11 -2.68
C SER A 402 27.38 17.44 -3.44
N GLY A 403 26.86 18.51 -2.85
CA GLY A 403 26.83 19.81 -3.52
C GLY A 403 26.11 20.93 -2.78
N THR A 404 26.30 22.16 -3.24
CA THR A 404 25.60 23.36 -2.74
C THR A 404 25.08 24.19 -3.90
N VAL A 405 23.83 24.65 -3.83
CA VAL A 405 23.17 25.49 -4.83
C VAL A 405 22.92 26.87 -4.25
N PHE A 406 23.38 27.90 -4.97
CA PHE A 406 23.28 29.30 -4.61
C PHE A 406 22.34 30.05 -5.53
N LYS A 407 21.64 31.05 -5.00
CA LYS A 407 20.94 32.05 -5.82
C LYS A 407 21.99 32.83 -6.65
N LEU A 408 21.77 32.94 -7.97
CA LEU A 408 22.70 33.63 -8.88
C LEU A 408 23.05 35.01 -8.35
N GLY A 409 24.34 35.36 -8.41
CA GLY A 409 24.80 36.68 -7.99
C GLY A 409 25.10 36.78 -6.50
N THR A 410 24.77 35.77 -5.70
CA THR A 410 24.86 35.84 -4.24
C THR A 410 25.61 34.64 -3.64
N THR A 411 25.86 34.67 -2.33
CA THR A 411 26.30 33.51 -1.52
C THR A 411 25.16 32.89 -0.72
N LEU A 412 23.90 33.23 -1.04
CA LEU A 412 22.71 32.68 -0.40
C LEU A 412 22.45 31.26 -0.92
N VAL A 413 22.51 30.29 -0.01
CA VAL A 413 22.20 28.89 -0.30
C VAL A 413 20.68 28.71 -0.41
N VAL A 414 20.24 28.07 -1.49
CA VAL A 414 18.83 27.75 -1.74
C VAL A 414 18.56 26.25 -1.67
N ALA A 415 19.58 25.43 -1.89
CA ALA A 415 19.52 23.98 -1.73
C ALA A 415 20.90 23.39 -1.45
N GLU A 416 20.91 22.25 -0.76
CA GLU A 416 22.10 21.43 -0.53
C GLU A 416 21.87 20.03 -1.10
N ILE A 417 22.94 19.36 -1.53
CA ILE A 417 22.90 17.98 -1.97
C ILE A 417 23.70 17.16 -0.97
N VAL A 418 23.02 16.22 -0.31
CA VAL A 418 23.59 15.35 0.72
C VAL A 418 23.32 13.92 0.30
N GLN A 419 24.38 13.16 -0.02
CA GLN A 419 24.29 11.75 -0.42
C GLN A 419 23.28 11.51 -1.56
N GLY A 420 23.25 12.40 -2.54
CA GLY A 420 22.35 12.38 -3.69
C GLY A 420 20.90 12.83 -3.43
N GLY A 421 20.54 13.13 -2.18
CA GLY A 421 19.30 13.80 -1.82
C GLY A 421 19.43 15.32 -1.95
N ILE A 422 18.39 16.01 -2.42
CA ILE A 422 18.36 17.48 -2.49
C ILE A 422 17.54 18.01 -1.30
N GLU A 423 18.19 18.72 -0.41
CA GLU A 423 17.57 19.45 0.69
C GLU A 423 17.27 20.87 0.24
N CYS A 424 15.98 21.20 0.11
CA CYS A 424 15.53 22.53 -0.32
C CYS A 424 14.19 22.82 0.36
N LYS A 425 14.06 24.04 0.91
CA LYS A 425 12.83 24.48 1.60
C LYS A 425 11.66 24.65 0.64
N ASP A 426 11.95 25.01 -0.61
CA ASP A 426 10.96 25.14 -1.67
C ASP A 426 10.81 23.80 -2.41
N PRO A 427 9.68 23.08 -2.26
CA PRO A 427 9.48 21.79 -2.90
C PRO A 427 9.40 21.88 -4.43
N GLU A 428 8.95 23.01 -4.97
CA GLU A 428 8.85 23.21 -6.42
C GLU A 428 10.25 23.38 -7.02
N LEU A 429 11.08 24.24 -6.41
CA LEU A 429 12.48 24.38 -6.80
C LEU A 429 13.24 23.05 -6.65
N ARG A 430 13.01 22.31 -5.55
CA ARG A 430 13.61 20.98 -5.33
C ARG A 430 13.31 20.02 -6.48
N ALA A 431 12.06 20.00 -6.94
CA ALA A 431 11.63 19.15 -8.05
C ALA A 431 12.32 19.56 -9.36
N GLN A 432 12.42 20.87 -9.65
CA GLN A 432 13.07 21.39 -10.84
C GLN A 432 14.60 21.20 -10.84
N LEU A 433 15.25 21.27 -9.67
CA LEU A 433 16.69 21.08 -9.52
C LEU A 433 17.13 19.62 -9.75
N ARG A 434 16.28 18.65 -9.41
CA ARG A 434 16.60 17.22 -9.50
C ARG A 434 17.09 16.74 -10.89
N PRO A 435 16.42 17.05 -12.01
CA PRO A 435 16.90 16.64 -13.33
C PRO A 435 18.22 17.32 -13.72
N VAL A 436 18.41 18.60 -13.38
CA VAL A 436 19.60 19.38 -13.78
C VAL A 436 20.82 19.13 -12.90
N LEU A 437 20.62 18.73 -11.64
CA LEU A 437 21.69 18.39 -10.71
C LEU A 437 22.03 16.90 -10.71
N ARG A 438 21.36 16.09 -11.54
CA ARG A 438 21.60 14.65 -11.59
C ARG A 438 23.09 14.39 -11.78
N LEU A 439 23.70 13.82 -10.75
CA LEU A 439 25.11 13.58 -10.70
C LEU A 439 25.42 12.47 -11.70
N SER A 440 26.44 12.68 -12.53
CA SER A 440 26.92 11.68 -13.48
C SER A 440 27.71 10.59 -12.76
N LEU A 441 27.16 10.05 -11.66
CA LEU A 441 27.62 8.85 -10.98
C LEU A 441 27.41 7.68 -11.95
N GLY A 442 28.36 7.46 -12.86
CA GLY A 442 28.44 6.22 -13.64
C GLY A 442 28.75 6.28 -15.13
N GLN A 443 28.85 7.45 -15.78
CA GLN A 443 29.22 7.47 -17.21
C GLN A 443 30.72 7.36 -17.48
N ARG A 444 31.60 7.53 -16.49
CA ARG A 444 33.06 7.43 -16.68
C ARG A 444 33.63 5.99 -16.64
N GLY A 445 32.82 4.96 -16.39
CA GLY A 445 33.32 3.57 -16.17
C GLY A 445 32.91 2.50 -17.18
N ARG A 446 31.96 2.75 -18.09
CA ARG A 446 31.56 1.77 -19.13
C ARG A 446 32.17 2.10 -20.48
N ARG A 447 33.50 2.05 -20.58
CA ARG A 447 34.15 1.85 -21.88
C ARG A 447 33.80 0.43 -22.29
N ALA A 448 32.90 0.27 -23.25
CA ALA A 448 32.55 -1.03 -23.79
C ALA A 448 33.83 -1.73 -24.24
N THR A 449 34.28 -2.75 -23.52
CA THR A 449 35.29 -3.68 -24.00
C THR A 449 34.64 -4.39 -25.19
N ALA A 450 35.00 -3.96 -26.40
CA ALA A 450 34.64 -4.63 -27.63
C ALA A 450 35.09 -6.09 -27.51
N LYS A 451 34.13 -6.99 -27.29
CA LYS A 451 34.37 -8.42 -27.19
C LYS A 451 34.80 -8.89 -28.57
N LYS A 452 36.11 -9.06 -28.76
CA LYS A 452 36.72 -9.67 -29.93
C LYS A 452 36.12 -11.08 -30.07
N THR A 453 35.21 -11.26 -31.01
CA THR A 453 34.70 -12.58 -31.41
C THR A 453 35.82 -13.32 -32.11
N SER A 454 36.45 -14.28 -31.43
CA SER A 454 37.35 -15.24 -32.04
C SER A 454 36.52 -16.30 -32.78
N ALA A 455 36.75 -16.40 -34.09
CA ALA A 455 36.18 -17.42 -34.95
C ALA A 455 36.71 -18.80 -34.54
N LYS A 456 35.79 -19.72 -34.20
CA LYS A 456 36.11 -21.10 -33.85
C LYS A 456 36.26 -21.91 -35.14
N LYS A 457 37.51 -22.25 -35.44
CA LYS A 457 37.97 -23.12 -36.54
C LYS A 457 37.39 -24.52 -36.34
N SER A 458 36.65 -25.02 -37.32
CA SER A 458 36.23 -26.41 -37.43
C SER A 458 37.41 -27.30 -37.80
N SER A 459 37.64 -28.38 -37.05
CA SER A 459 38.49 -29.49 -37.50
C SER A 459 37.80 -30.82 -37.22
N ALA A 460 37.94 -31.69 -38.20
CA ALA A 460 37.18 -32.89 -38.44
C ALA A 460 37.71 -34.13 -37.69
N LYS A 461 36.78 -35.07 -37.45
CA LYS A 461 36.87 -36.51 -37.82
C LYS A 461 37.96 -37.40 -37.19
N LYS A 462 37.53 -38.38 -36.37
CA LYS A 462 37.81 -39.85 -36.46
C LYS A 462 37.27 -40.56 -35.20
N SER A 463 36.23 -41.38 -35.30
CA SER A 463 36.24 -42.85 -35.50
C SER A 463 36.62 -43.68 -34.27
N SER A 464 35.68 -44.48 -33.75
CA SER A 464 35.81 -45.96 -33.69
C SER A 464 34.63 -46.61 -32.93
N ALA A 465 34.41 -47.88 -33.27
CA ALA A 465 33.33 -48.82 -32.91
C ALA A 465 33.17 -49.04 -31.38
N LYS A 466 32.12 -49.71 -30.84
CA LYS A 466 31.78 -51.14 -31.05
C LYS A 466 30.59 -51.57 -30.15
N LYS A 467 29.77 -52.50 -30.65
CA LYS A 467 28.97 -53.57 -29.97
C LYS A 467 27.87 -53.17 -28.96
N SER A 468 26.58 -53.36 -29.28
CA SER A 468 25.77 -54.61 -29.22
C SER A 468 25.32 -55.04 -27.81
N SER A 469 24.02 -54.98 -27.52
CA SER A 469 23.19 -56.16 -27.24
C SER A 469 21.79 -55.75 -26.79
N ALA A 470 20.81 -56.49 -27.29
CA ALA A 470 19.41 -56.43 -26.88
C ALA A 470 19.17 -57.36 -25.68
N LYS A 471 18.23 -57.00 -24.78
CA LYS A 471 17.33 -58.00 -24.18
C LYS A 471 16.04 -57.40 -23.62
N LYS A 472 15.01 -58.24 -23.75
CA LYS A 472 13.56 -58.10 -23.54
C LYS A 472 13.13 -58.06 -22.06
N SER A 473 11.84 -57.75 -21.91
CA SER A 473 10.85 -58.28 -20.94
C SER A 473 10.66 -57.42 -19.68
N SER A 474 9.48 -57.26 -19.08
CA SER A 474 8.18 -57.92 -19.24
C SER A 474 7.06 -57.03 -18.67
N ALA A 475 5.85 -57.25 -19.14
CA ALA A 475 4.61 -56.70 -18.60
C ALA A 475 4.20 -57.40 -17.29
N LYS A 476 3.53 -56.69 -16.38
CA LYS A 476 2.60 -57.30 -15.42
C LYS A 476 1.36 -56.42 -15.22
N LYS A 477 0.22 -56.99 -15.63
CA LYS A 477 -1.15 -56.63 -15.26
C LYS A 477 -1.42 -57.03 -13.81
N CYS A 478 -2.24 -56.25 -13.10
CA CYS A 478 -3.24 -56.69 -12.10
C CYS A 478 -4.35 -55.63 -12.11
N LYS A 479 -5.47 -55.83 -12.82
CA LYS A 479 -6.73 -56.49 -12.45
C LYS A 479 -7.43 -55.91 -11.20
N CYS A 480 -8.59 -55.33 -11.48
CA CYS A 480 -9.65 -54.90 -10.57
C CYS A 480 -10.18 -56.03 -9.68
N SER A 481 -10.80 -55.64 -8.56
CA SER A 481 -12.08 -56.20 -8.15
C SER A 481 -12.95 -55.14 -7.47
N TRP A 482 -14.15 -54.99 -8.02
CA TRP A 482 -15.33 -54.44 -7.36
C TRP A 482 -15.86 -55.44 -6.33
N ARG A 483 -16.51 -54.96 -5.26
CA ARG A 483 -17.94 -55.25 -5.00
C ARG A 483 -18.57 -54.31 -3.96
N PRO A 484 -19.90 -54.08 -4.03
CA PRO A 484 -20.66 -53.21 -3.12
C PRO A 484 -21.62 -53.99 -2.18
N ILE A 485 -22.34 -53.22 -1.35
CA ILE A 485 -23.72 -53.41 -0.80
C ILE A 485 -23.85 -53.64 0.73
N LEU A 486 -24.58 -52.68 1.35
CA LEU A 486 -25.51 -52.67 2.50
C LEU A 486 -25.17 -53.39 3.83
N THR A 487 -25.16 -52.60 4.90
CA THR A 487 -26.25 -52.50 5.90
C THR A 487 -26.29 -51.11 6.51
#